data_AF-A0A8H3X766-F1
#
_entry.id   AF-A0A8H3X766-F1
#
_cell.length_a   1.000
_cell.length_b   1.000
_cell.length_c   1.000
_cell.angle_alpha   90.00
_cell.angle_beta   90.00
_cell.angle_gamma   90.00
#
_symmetry.space_group_name_H-M   'P 1'
#
loop_
_entity.id
_entity.type
_entity.pdbx_description
1 polymer ?
#
loop_
_entity_poly.entity_id
_entity_poly.type
_entity_poly.pdbx_seq_one_letter_code
_entity_poly.pdbx_strand_id
1 'polypeptide(L)'
;MIRTNTLSPGSPSPATLLNPLNNVSSTDVSTTPVQQLSWEFLRKQARQLENEIEQKLNSYSKLAAQVGRNISSSPGNKGNLYGGEGLVGNSSEAMELELDELIKKLTLVVNSMAEVVDRPSTTPTNPSMMHMLQRHRDILYDYSKDFKKTKANIQAAKNHSDLLSSVRDDISSFKSGMSSETDYFLSERGRIENSHRMTDMVIEQAYETREEMGRQRSTILKINARMSRLTNLFPALNSLIGRINTRKTRDKIILAGTISFCIILLFWYINSGS
;
A
#
# COMPACT_ATOMS: atom_id res chain seq x y z
N MET A 1 -0.94 70.87 41.38
CA MET A 1 -2.16 70.20 41.89
C MET A 1 -1.86 68.71 41.91
N ILE A 2 -1.29 68.14 42.98
CA ILE A 2 -1.90 67.73 44.26
C ILE A 2 -3.08 66.76 44.09
N ARG A 3 -2.80 65.45 44.25
CA ARG A 3 -3.44 64.44 45.15
C ARG A 3 -2.97 63.04 44.72
N THR A 4 -2.10 62.32 45.46
CA THR A 4 -2.41 61.39 46.60
C THR A 4 -3.45 60.32 46.21
N ASN A 5 -3.37 59.02 46.45
CA ASN A 5 -2.55 58.11 47.29
C ASN A 5 -3.12 56.69 46.95
N THR A 6 -2.39 55.56 46.84
CA THR A 6 -2.06 54.68 47.98
C THR A 6 -1.42 53.35 47.49
N LEU A 7 -0.34 52.97 48.19
CA LEU A 7 0.15 51.66 48.64
C LEU A 7 0.59 50.51 47.68
N SER A 8 1.88 50.16 47.88
CA SER A 8 2.75 49.02 47.52
C SER A 8 2.35 47.67 48.19
N PRO A 9 3.13 46.54 48.15
CA PRO A 9 4.36 46.20 47.41
C PRO A 9 4.41 44.76 46.79
N GLY A 10 5.46 44.42 46.04
CA GLY A 10 5.89 43.02 45.89
C GLY A 10 6.57 42.65 44.56
N SER A 11 7.90 42.57 44.59
CA SER A 11 8.82 42.15 43.52
C SER A 11 8.73 40.66 43.13
N PRO A 12 9.25 40.25 41.93
CA PRO A 12 9.25 38.85 41.49
C PRO A 12 10.57 38.09 41.76
N SER A 13 10.47 36.90 42.38
CA SER A 13 11.28 35.64 42.25
C SER A 13 12.83 35.69 42.41
N PRO A 14 13.59 34.55 42.52
CA PRO A 14 13.24 33.11 42.55
C PRO A 14 14.00 32.23 43.60
N ALA A 15 13.71 30.92 43.55
CA ALA A 15 14.56 29.76 43.93
C ALA A 15 14.54 29.26 45.38
N THR A 16 14.01 28.04 45.59
CA THR A 16 14.81 26.80 45.73
C THR A 16 13.97 25.65 46.29
N LEU A 17 13.79 24.63 45.45
CA LEU A 17 13.71 23.18 45.71
C LEU A 17 13.22 22.68 47.06
N LEU A 18 12.03 22.05 47.07
CA LEU A 18 11.76 20.79 47.78
C LEU A 18 10.58 20.07 47.10
N ASN A 19 10.80 18.86 46.56
CA ASN A 19 9.90 17.75 46.87
C ASN A 19 10.50 16.36 46.53
N PRO A 20 10.12 15.31 47.28
CA PRO A 20 10.71 13.97 47.21
C PRO A 20 9.85 12.95 46.44
N LEU A 21 10.46 11.79 46.19
CA LEU A 21 9.86 10.48 45.91
C LEU A 21 8.91 10.36 44.71
N ASN A 22 9.40 9.72 43.65
CA ASN A 22 8.62 8.61 43.09
C ASN A 22 9.51 7.50 42.54
N ASN A 23 9.57 6.41 43.30
CA ASN A 23 10.04 5.11 42.91
C ASN A 23 9.02 4.47 41.97
N VAL A 24 9.37 4.28 40.70
CA VAL A 24 8.74 3.28 39.84
C VAL A 24 9.85 2.41 39.27
N SER A 25 9.98 1.24 39.89
CA SER A 25 10.71 0.08 39.39
C SER A 25 10.26 -0.28 37.97
N SER A 26 11.21 -0.40 37.03
CA SER A 26 11.20 -1.39 35.93
C SER A 26 12.51 -1.32 35.13
N THR A 27 13.43 -2.24 35.46
CA THR A 27 14.49 -2.80 34.60
C THR A 27 15.39 -1.82 33.83
N ASP A 28 16.37 -1.26 34.55
CA ASP A 28 17.51 -0.56 33.94
C ASP A 28 18.54 -1.59 33.46
N VAL A 29 18.41 -2.05 32.21
CA VAL A 29 19.43 -2.88 31.54
C VAL A 29 20.45 -1.94 30.93
N SER A 30 21.60 -1.84 31.59
CA SER A 30 22.76 -1.05 31.19
C SER A 30 23.31 -1.55 29.85
N THR A 31 22.73 -1.08 28.75
CA THR A 31 23.36 -1.12 27.44
C THR A 31 24.41 0.00 27.44
N THR A 32 25.68 -0.31 27.15
CA THR A 32 26.71 0.73 27.12
C THR A 32 26.30 1.86 26.15
N PRO A 33 26.45 3.14 26.52
CA PRO A 33 25.98 4.26 25.71
C PRO A 33 26.59 4.25 24.30
N VAL A 34 27.82 3.74 24.15
CA VAL A 34 28.51 3.62 22.86
C VAL A 34 27.82 2.62 21.91
N GLN A 35 27.33 1.49 22.43
CA GLN A 35 26.65 0.47 21.63
C GLN A 35 25.26 0.94 21.18
N GLN A 36 24.55 1.67 22.03
CA GLN A 36 23.28 2.30 21.66
C GLN A 36 23.46 3.37 20.58
N LEU A 37 24.49 4.22 20.69
CA LEU A 37 24.79 5.21 19.65
C LEU A 37 25.14 4.56 18.29
N SER A 38 25.91 3.47 18.31
CA SER A 38 26.28 2.74 17.09
C SER A 38 25.07 2.09 16.41
N TRP A 39 24.19 1.45 17.18
CA TRP A 39 22.96 0.84 16.66
C TRP A 39 21.98 1.89 16.11
N GLU A 40 21.75 2.97 16.86
CA GLU A 40 20.83 4.03 16.43
C GLU A 40 21.32 4.75 15.17
N PHE A 41 22.64 4.87 15.00
CA PHE A 41 23.23 5.38 13.75
C PHE A 41 22.93 4.44 12.57
N LEU A 42 23.23 3.14 12.71
CA LEU A 42 22.94 2.13 11.68
C LEU A 42 21.45 2.11 11.31
N ARG A 43 20.57 2.18 12.31
CA ARG A 43 19.12 2.21 12.14
C ARG A 43 18.66 3.41 11.31
N LYS A 44 19.17 4.60 11.62
CA LYS A 44 18.87 5.82 10.84
C LYS A 44 19.39 5.70 9.42
N GLN A 45 20.59 5.17 9.24
CA GLN A 45 21.20 4.98 7.93
C GLN A 45 20.42 3.98 7.07
N ALA A 46 19.97 2.86 7.64
CA ALA A 46 19.14 1.89 6.93
C ALA A 46 17.82 2.54 6.45
N ARG A 47 17.11 3.24 7.33
CA ARG A 47 15.87 3.94 6.96
C ARG A 47 16.07 4.99 5.85
N GLN A 48 17.18 5.71 5.89
CA GLN A 48 17.51 6.67 4.85
C GLN A 48 17.71 5.98 3.49
N LEU A 49 18.50 4.90 3.47
CA LEU A 49 18.74 4.12 2.25
C LEU A 49 17.45 3.46 1.74
N GLU A 50 16.59 2.95 2.63
CA GLU A 50 15.29 2.39 2.27
C GLU A 50 14.41 3.43 1.56
N ASN A 51 14.32 4.65 2.09
CA ASN A 51 13.53 5.73 1.48
C ASN A 51 14.09 6.13 0.11
N GLU A 52 15.42 6.17 -0.02
CA GLU A 52 16.09 6.51 -1.29
C GLU A 52 15.85 5.42 -2.35
N ILE A 53 15.99 4.15 -1.97
CA ILE A 53 15.68 2.99 -2.81
C ILE A 53 14.22 3.05 -3.25
N GLU A 54 13.28 3.31 -2.35
CA GLU A 54 11.85 3.40 -2.68
C GLU A 54 11.56 4.49 -3.72
N GLN A 55 12.12 5.69 -3.54
CA GLN A 55 11.93 6.80 -4.48
C GLN A 55 12.51 6.49 -5.86
N LYS A 56 13.71 5.90 -5.91
CA LYS A 56 14.38 5.53 -7.15
C LYS A 56 13.67 4.36 -7.86
N LEU A 57 13.27 3.34 -7.11
CA LEU A 57 12.54 2.18 -7.62
C LEU A 57 11.18 2.61 -8.20
N ASN A 58 10.48 3.55 -7.56
CA ASN A 58 9.25 4.12 -8.09
C ASN A 58 9.48 4.88 -9.42
N SER A 59 10.57 5.62 -9.53
CA SER A 59 10.93 6.33 -10.76
C SER A 59 11.32 5.36 -11.89
N TYR A 60 12.08 4.33 -11.55
CA TYR A 60 12.48 3.27 -12.46
C TYR A 60 11.29 2.43 -12.95
N SER A 61 10.34 2.10 -12.07
CA SER A 61 9.08 1.43 -12.41
C SER A 61 8.20 2.28 -13.35
N LYS A 62 8.15 3.60 -13.14
CA LYS A 62 7.45 4.51 -14.06
C LYS A 62 8.07 4.51 -15.46
N LEU A 63 9.40 4.43 -15.55
CA LEU A 63 10.08 4.28 -16.84
C LEU A 63 9.77 2.94 -17.48
N ALA A 64 9.79 1.84 -16.71
CA ALA A 64 9.37 0.53 -17.20
C ALA A 64 7.96 0.56 -17.82
N ALA A 65 7.01 1.24 -17.14
CA ALA A 65 5.65 1.40 -17.64
C ALA A 65 5.57 2.29 -18.90
N GLN A 66 6.40 3.32 -19.01
CA GLN A 66 6.48 4.18 -20.20
C GLN A 66 7.03 3.41 -21.41
N VAL A 67 8.09 2.63 -21.22
CA VAL A 67 8.67 1.77 -22.25
C VAL A 67 7.60 0.79 -22.74
N GLY A 68 6.90 0.08 -21.84
CA GLY A 68 5.83 -0.83 -22.23
C GLY A 68 4.68 -0.17 -23.01
N ARG A 69 4.32 1.07 -22.69
CA ARG A 69 3.27 1.82 -23.43
C ARG A 69 3.68 2.19 -24.84
N ASN A 70 4.93 2.62 -25.05
CA ASN A 70 5.44 2.99 -26.37
C ASN A 70 5.47 1.80 -27.34
N ILE A 71 5.69 0.58 -26.84
CA ILE A 71 5.58 -0.66 -27.62
C ILE A 71 4.13 -0.95 -28.04
N SER A 72 3.15 -0.63 -27.19
CA SER A 72 1.72 -0.94 -27.44
C SER A 72 0.99 0.08 -28.30
N SER A 73 1.50 1.31 -28.43
CA SER A 73 0.91 2.33 -29.31
C SER A 73 1.23 2.02 -30.78
N SER A 74 0.18 1.60 -31.49
CA SER A 74 0.03 1.35 -32.93
C SER A 74 1.13 1.90 -33.88
N PRO A 75 1.54 1.14 -34.93
CA PRO A 75 2.59 1.50 -35.90
C PRO A 75 2.41 2.79 -36.73
N GLY A 76 1.31 3.53 -36.53
CA GLY A 76 0.85 4.62 -37.42
C GLY A 76 1.26 6.03 -37.04
N ASN A 77 1.69 6.33 -35.81
CA ASN A 77 1.96 7.71 -35.40
C ASN A 77 3.47 8.03 -35.34
N LYS A 78 4.04 8.24 -36.54
CA LYS A 78 5.41 8.74 -36.72
C LYS A 78 5.50 10.21 -36.28
N GLY A 79 6.04 10.45 -35.09
CA GLY A 79 6.35 11.81 -34.67
C GLY A 79 7.21 11.89 -33.40
N ASN A 80 8.27 11.08 -33.28
CA ASN A 80 9.47 11.35 -32.44
C ASN A 80 10.44 10.15 -32.24
N LEU A 81 10.23 9.00 -32.92
CA LEU A 81 10.89 7.75 -32.51
C LEU A 81 12.43 7.69 -32.69
N TYR A 82 13.04 8.56 -33.49
CA TYR A 82 14.51 8.54 -33.68
C TYR A 82 15.30 9.23 -32.55
N GLY A 83 14.64 9.92 -31.62
CA GLY A 83 15.31 10.65 -30.53
C GLY A 83 15.02 10.14 -29.11
N GLY A 84 13.96 9.35 -28.92
CA GLY A 84 13.51 8.95 -27.58
C GLY A 84 14.09 7.65 -27.05
N GLU A 85 14.43 6.70 -27.93
CA GLU A 85 14.77 5.32 -27.55
C GLU A 85 16.16 5.24 -26.87
N GLY A 86 17.16 5.95 -27.40
CA GLY A 86 18.48 6.07 -26.79
C GLY A 86 18.47 6.87 -25.48
N LEU A 87 17.62 7.91 -25.36
CA LEU A 87 17.51 8.71 -24.14
C LEU A 87 16.85 7.94 -23.00
N VAL A 88 15.82 7.14 -23.28
CA VAL A 88 15.15 6.30 -22.27
C VAL A 88 16.04 5.09 -21.90
N GLY A 89 16.75 4.50 -22.86
CA GLY A 89 17.69 3.41 -22.62
C GLY A 89 18.84 3.82 -21.69
N ASN A 90 19.50 4.94 -21.98
CA ASN A 90 20.61 5.48 -21.18
C ASN A 90 20.15 5.93 -19.79
N SER A 91 18.94 6.50 -19.69
CA SER A 91 18.35 6.89 -18.41
C SER A 91 18.00 5.69 -17.54
N SER A 92 17.50 4.58 -18.13
CA SER A 92 17.22 3.34 -17.38
C SER A 92 18.50 2.71 -16.85
N GLU A 93 19.57 2.65 -17.65
CA GLU A 93 20.85 2.06 -17.24
C GLU A 93 21.51 2.85 -16.10
N ALA A 94 21.47 4.19 -16.15
CA ALA A 94 21.97 5.02 -15.06
C ALA A 94 21.22 4.75 -13.75
N MET A 95 19.89 4.65 -13.80
CA MET A 95 19.07 4.32 -12.62
C MET A 95 19.29 2.89 -12.10
N GLU A 96 19.58 1.94 -12.98
CA GLU A 96 19.92 0.57 -12.58
C GLU A 96 21.22 0.52 -11.79
N LEU A 97 22.26 1.20 -12.25
CA LEU A 97 23.54 1.25 -11.55
C LEU A 97 23.39 1.90 -10.17
N GLU A 98 22.64 2.99 -10.08
CA GLU A 98 22.37 3.68 -8.82
C GLU A 98 21.56 2.81 -7.85
N LEU A 99 20.51 2.12 -8.32
CA LEU A 99 19.74 1.18 -7.50
C LEU A 99 20.58 0.00 -7.02
N ASP A 100 21.45 -0.56 -7.88
CA ASP A 100 22.40 -1.61 -7.49
C ASP A 100 23.36 -1.12 -6.40
N GLU A 101 23.85 0.11 -6.50
CA GLU A 101 24.73 0.71 -5.49
C GLU A 101 23.99 0.93 -4.15
N LEU A 102 22.76 1.44 -4.19
CA LEU A 102 21.95 1.67 -2.99
C LEU A 102 21.58 0.36 -2.29
N ILE A 103 21.18 -0.67 -3.04
CA ILE A 103 20.89 -2.01 -2.49
C ILE A 103 22.14 -2.63 -1.87
N LYS A 104 23.32 -2.48 -2.49
CA LYS A 104 24.60 -2.91 -1.91
C LYS A 104 24.90 -2.18 -0.60
N LYS A 105 24.72 -0.86 -0.55
CA LYS A 105 24.90 -0.06 0.68
C LYS A 105 23.95 -0.51 1.78
N LEU A 106 22.66 -0.72 1.48
CA LEU A 106 21.70 -1.22 2.47
C LEU A 106 22.08 -2.62 2.97
N THR A 107 22.53 -3.50 2.09
CA THR A 107 23.03 -4.83 2.45
C THR A 107 24.19 -4.75 3.45
N LEU A 108 25.16 -3.86 3.22
CA LEU A 108 26.27 -3.65 4.14
C LEU A 108 25.79 -3.16 5.51
N VAL A 109 24.86 -2.21 5.54
CA VAL A 109 24.30 -1.69 6.81
C VAL A 109 23.55 -2.78 7.57
N VAL A 110 22.74 -3.59 6.89
CA VAL A 110 22.02 -4.72 7.48
C VAL A 110 22.98 -5.79 8.01
N ASN A 111 24.09 -6.04 7.32
CA ASN A 111 25.14 -6.94 7.81
C ASN A 111 25.84 -6.36 9.05
N SER A 112 26.17 -5.07 9.07
CA SER A 112 26.72 -4.41 10.27
C SER A 112 25.74 -4.43 11.45
N MET A 113 24.43 -4.29 11.20
CA MET A 113 23.40 -4.49 12.23
C MET A 113 23.39 -5.94 12.75
N ALA A 114 23.54 -6.92 11.86
CA ALA A 114 23.65 -8.32 12.24
C ALA A 114 24.89 -8.57 13.11
N GLU A 115 26.04 -8.00 12.76
CA GLU A 115 27.26 -8.09 13.58
C GLU A 115 27.06 -7.49 14.97
N VAL A 116 26.35 -6.36 15.10
CA VAL A 116 26.04 -5.74 16.39
C VAL A 116 25.11 -6.61 17.24
N VAL A 117 24.20 -7.36 16.62
CA VAL A 117 23.26 -8.27 17.28
C VAL A 117 23.94 -9.61 17.62
N ASP A 118 24.77 -10.16 16.74
CA ASP A 118 25.44 -11.46 16.91
C ASP A 118 26.68 -11.38 17.82
N ARG A 119 27.16 -10.18 18.13
CA ARG A 119 28.31 -9.97 19.00
C ARG A 119 28.05 -10.57 20.39
N PRO A 120 28.86 -11.53 20.85
CA PRO A 120 28.67 -12.18 22.14
C PRO A 120 28.96 -11.18 23.27
N SER A 121 27.91 -10.66 23.89
CA SER A 121 27.97 -9.91 25.13
C SER A 121 27.52 -10.77 26.31
N THR A 122 28.01 -10.47 27.51
CA THR A 122 27.58 -11.09 28.78
C THR A 122 26.10 -10.81 29.13
N THR A 123 25.44 -9.97 28.34
CA THR A 123 24.03 -9.59 28.43
C THR A 123 23.24 -10.24 27.28
N PRO A 124 22.01 -10.74 27.55
CA PRO A 124 21.17 -11.34 26.53
C PRO A 124 20.81 -10.33 25.44
N THR A 125 20.93 -10.75 24.18
CA THR A 125 20.54 -10.01 22.97
C THR A 125 19.14 -9.42 23.11
N ASN A 126 18.99 -8.11 22.85
CA ASN A 126 17.71 -7.43 22.97
C ASN A 126 16.73 -7.94 21.88
N PRO A 127 15.61 -8.58 22.24
CA PRO A 127 14.68 -9.17 21.27
C PRO A 127 14.12 -8.12 20.28
N SER A 128 14.03 -6.85 20.69
CA SER A 128 13.58 -5.75 19.82
C SER A 128 14.56 -5.45 18.69
N MET A 129 15.87 -5.53 18.95
CA MET A 129 16.91 -5.33 17.92
C MET A 129 16.90 -6.48 16.91
N MET A 130 16.71 -7.70 17.39
CA MET A 130 16.58 -8.90 16.53
C MET A 130 15.38 -8.80 15.59
N HIS A 131 14.19 -8.44 16.10
CA HIS A 131 13.00 -8.26 15.26
C HIS A 131 13.17 -7.13 14.25
N MET A 132 13.84 -6.04 14.62
CA MET A 132 14.11 -4.93 13.71
C MET A 132 15.10 -5.31 12.61
N LEU A 133 16.17 -6.02 12.95
CA LEU A 133 17.12 -6.58 11.98
C LEU A 133 16.40 -7.48 10.98
N GLN A 134 15.53 -8.38 11.47
CA GLN A 134 14.75 -9.25 10.62
C GLN A 134 13.87 -8.45 9.65
N ARG A 135 13.20 -7.41 10.13
CA ARG A 135 12.41 -6.51 9.27
C ARG A 135 13.26 -5.86 8.18
N HIS A 136 14.45 -5.37 8.51
CA HIS A 136 15.35 -4.77 7.52
C HIS A 136 15.85 -5.80 6.49
N ARG A 137 16.05 -7.06 6.88
CA ARG A 137 16.35 -8.16 5.95
C ARG A 137 15.19 -8.46 5.00
N ASP A 138 13.97 -8.49 5.52
CA ASP A 138 12.76 -8.72 4.71
C ASP A 138 12.56 -7.58 3.70
N ILE A 139 12.69 -6.32 4.13
CA ILE A 139 12.60 -5.14 3.26
C ILE A 139 13.68 -5.17 2.17
N LEU A 140 14.93 -5.49 2.53
CA LEU A 140 16.03 -5.62 1.56
C LEU A 140 15.75 -6.70 0.51
N TYR A 141 15.19 -7.84 0.95
CA TYR A 141 14.80 -8.93 0.05
C TYR A 141 13.73 -8.47 -0.94
N ASP A 142 12.68 -7.80 -0.45
CA ASP A 142 11.60 -7.29 -1.28
C ASP A 142 12.10 -6.27 -2.30
N TYR A 143 12.92 -5.29 -1.89
CA TYR A 143 13.52 -4.33 -2.82
C TYR A 143 14.40 -4.99 -3.87
N SER A 144 15.23 -5.97 -3.48
CA SER A 144 16.08 -6.71 -4.41
C SER A 144 15.26 -7.50 -5.43
N LYS A 145 14.16 -8.10 -5.00
CA LYS A 145 13.24 -8.86 -5.85
C LYS A 145 12.50 -7.94 -6.82
N ASP A 146 11.94 -6.84 -6.33
CA ASP A 146 11.19 -5.88 -7.14
C ASP A 146 12.07 -5.17 -8.16
N PHE A 147 13.31 -4.85 -7.78
CA PHE A 147 14.32 -4.32 -8.70
C PHE A 147 14.60 -5.29 -9.84
N LYS A 148 14.92 -6.56 -9.54
CA LYS A 148 15.17 -7.60 -10.55
C LYS A 148 13.98 -7.79 -11.49
N LYS A 149 12.76 -7.81 -10.95
CA LYS A 149 11.53 -7.94 -11.73
C LYS A 149 11.36 -6.75 -12.69
N THR A 150 11.56 -5.54 -12.20
CA THR A 150 11.42 -4.32 -13.01
C THR A 150 12.48 -4.25 -14.10
N LYS A 151 13.72 -4.65 -13.78
CA LYS A 151 14.83 -4.76 -14.73
C LYS A 151 14.56 -5.77 -15.84
N ALA A 152 14.08 -6.96 -15.48
CA ALA A 152 13.71 -7.99 -16.46
C ALA A 152 12.60 -7.48 -17.41
N ASN A 153 11.62 -6.73 -16.90
CA ASN A 153 10.57 -6.15 -17.71
C ASN A 153 11.11 -5.09 -18.71
N ILE A 154 11.98 -4.19 -18.26
CA ILE A 154 12.61 -3.20 -19.15
C ILE A 154 13.47 -3.89 -20.20
N GLN A 155 14.26 -4.90 -19.82
CA GLN A 155 15.09 -5.63 -20.78
C GLN A 155 14.25 -6.38 -21.81
N ALA A 156 13.16 -7.03 -21.39
CA ALA A 156 12.25 -7.70 -22.31
C ALA A 156 11.64 -6.70 -23.31
N ALA A 157 11.27 -5.50 -22.84
CA ALA A 157 10.72 -4.46 -23.69
C ALA A 157 11.78 -3.86 -24.64
N LYS A 158 13.03 -3.66 -24.18
CA LYS A 158 14.17 -3.26 -25.03
C LYS A 158 14.43 -4.29 -26.13
N ASN A 159 14.60 -5.57 -25.76
CA ASN A 159 14.83 -6.66 -26.72
C ASN A 159 13.70 -6.75 -27.75
N HIS A 160 12.45 -6.55 -27.34
CA HIS A 160 11.32 -6.54 -28.27
C HIS A 160 11.39 -5.36 -29.24
N SER A 161 11.78 -4.16 -28.77
CA SER A 161 11.99 -2.99 -29.62
C SER A 161 13.11 -3.23 -30.64
N ASP A 162 14.25 -3.77 -30.20
CA ASP A 162 15.40 -4.06 -31.07
C ASP A 162 15.02 -5.04 -32.20
N LEU A 163 14.28 -6.11 -31.86
CA LEU A 163 13.76 -7.07 -32.83
C LEU A 163 12.80 -6.42 -33.83
N LEU A 164 11.88 -5.57 -33.36
CA LEU A 164 10.95 -4.86 -34.24
C LEU A 164 11.64 -3.81 -35.10
N SER A 165 12.68 -3.14 -34.60
CA SER A 165 13.48 -2.21 -35.40
C SER A 165 14.18 -2.93 -36.55
N SER A 166 14.85 -4.06 -36.25
CA SER A 166 15.52 -4.88 -37.27
C SER A 166 14.53 -5.36 -38.34
N VAL A 167 13.39 -5.91 -37.93
CA VAL A 167 12.36 -6.38 -38.86
C VAL A 167 11.77 -5.22 -39.66
N ARG A 168 11.61 -4.03 -39.05
CA ARG A 168 11.12 -2.85 -39.75
C ARG A 168 12.11 -2.36 -40.80
N ASP A 169 13.41 -2.38 -40.50
CA ASP A 169 14.45 -1.98 -41.43
C ASP A 169 14.49 -2.95 -42.63
N ASP A 170 14.37 -4.25 -42.38
CA ASP A 170 14.26 -5.30 -43.40
C ASP A 170 12.96 -5.16 -44.23
N ILE A 171 11.82 -4.90 -43.59
CA ILE A 171 10.56 -4.66 -44.31
C ILE A 171 10.65 -3.37 -45.13
N SER A 172 11.27 -2.32 -44.61
CA SER A 172 11.37 -1.04 -45.31
C SER A 172 12.28 -1.14 -46.54
N SER A 173 13.38 -1.88 -46.43
CA SER A 173 14.29 -2.15 -47.54
C SER A 173 13.62 -3.06 -48.58
N PHE A 174 12.92 -4.11 -48.16
CA PHE A 174 12.13 -4.96 -49.05
C PHE A 174 10.99 -4.19 -49.75
N LYS A 175 10.26 -3.36 -49.00
CA LYS A 175 9.17 -2.51 -49.50
C LYS A 175 9.68 -1.43 -50.45
N SER A 176 10.89 -0.90 -50.24
CA SER A 176 11.51 0.02 -51.20
C SER A 176 11.92 -0.65 -52.52
N GLY A 177 12.06 -1.98 -52.53
CA GLY A 177 12.39 -2.78 -53.71
C GLY A 177 11.19 -3.31 -54.52
N MET A 178 9.95 -3.27 -53.98
CA MET A 178 8.74 -3.79 -54.64
C MET A 178 7.71 -2.68 -54.84
N SER A 179 7.28 -2.47 -56.09
CA SER A 179 6.38 -1.39 -56.53
C SER A 179 5.08 -1.25 -55.71
N SER A 180 4.82 -0.02 -55.25
CA SER A 180 3.80 0.42 -54.28
C SER A 180 2.33 0.02 -54.54
N GLU A 181 1.96 -0.37 -55.75
CA GLU A 181 0.56 -0.53 -56.14
C GLU A 181 0.06 -1.97 -55.91
N THR A 182 0.86 -2.98 -56.26
CA THR A 182 0.48 -4.39 -56.07
C THR A 182 0.43 -4.78 -54.59
N ASP A 183 1.34 -4.26 -53.76
CA ASP A 183 1.35 -4.48 -52.30
C ASP A 183 0.17 -3.78 -51.60
N TYR A 184 -0.25 -2.62 -52.13
CA TYR A 184 -1.46 -1.94 -51.65
C TYR A 184 -2.69 -2.85 -51.83
N PHE A 185 -2.89 -3.42 -53.03
CA PHE A 185 -4.03 -4.32 -53.27
C PHE A 185 -3.96 -5.63 -52.48
N LEU A 186 -2.77 -6.20 -52.28
CA LEU A 186 -2.61 -7.42 -51.47
C LEU A 186 -2.87 -7.15 -49.98
N SER A 187 -2.38 -6.02 -49.45
CA SER A 187 -2.65 -5.62 -48.07
C SER A 187 -4.11 -5.23 -47.84
N GLU A 188 -4.75 -4.57 -48.81
CA GLU A 188 -6.21 -4.30 -48.83
C GLU A 188 -7.00 -5.61 -48.68
N ARG A 189 -6.64 -6.62 -49.47
CA ARG A 189 -7.27 -7.95 -49.41
C ARG A 189 -7.10 -8.62 -48.05
N GLY A 190 -5.92 -8.53 -47.44
CA GLY A 190 -5.67 -9.06 -46.09
C GLY A 190 -6.49 -8.34 -45.01
N ARG A 191 -6.67 -7.02 -45.13
CA ARG A 191 -7.52 -6.24 -44.21
C ARG A 191 -8.99 -6.62 -44.35
N ILE A 192 -9.47 -6.85 -45.57
CA ILE A 192 -10.85 -7.29 -45.83
C ILE A 192 -11.12 -8.66 -45.20
N GLU A 193 -10.22 -9.63 -45.40
CA GLU A 193 -10.36 -10.98 -44.83
C GLU A 193 -10.37 -10.95 -43.30
N ASN A 194 -9.47 -10.17 -42.68
CA ASN A 194 -9.47 -10.02 -41.22
C ASN A 194 -10.76 -9.35 -40.71
N SER A 195 -11.28 -8.34 -41.42
CA SER A 195 -12.55 -7.69 -41.08
C SER A 195 -13.73 -8.65 -41.21
N HIS A 196 -13.72 -9.54 -42.20
CA HIS A 196 -14.74 -10.57 -42.37
C HIS A 196 -14.74 -11.51 -41.17
N ARG A 197 -13.57 -12.07 -40.81
CA ARG A 197 -13.45 -12.95 -39.64
C ARG A 197 -13.85 -12.29 -38.33
N MET A 198 -13.49 -11.02 -38.14
CA MET A 198 -13.93 -10.25 -36.98
C MET A 198 -15.45 -10.08 -36.97
N THR A 199 -16.06 -9.83 -38.12
CA THR A 199 -17.51 -9.73 -38.26
C THR A 199 -18.18 -11.06 -37.90
N ASP A 200 -17.64 -12.19 -38.38
CA ASP A 200 -18.16 -13.52 -38.04
C ASP A 200 -18.07 -13.80 -36.54
N MET A 201 -16.96 -13.46 -35.89
CA MET A 201 -16.81 -13.59 -34.43
C MET A 201 -17.79 -12.69 -33.66
N VAL A 202 -18.02 -11.46 -34.11
CA VAL A 202 -18.99 -10.56 -33.47
C VAL A 202 -20.42 -11.09 -33.65
N ILE A 203 -20.74 -11.68 -34.79
CA ILE A 203 -22.04 -12.33 -35.03
C ILE A 203 -22.20 -13.52 -34.09
N GLU A 204 -21.20 -14.39 -33.98
CA GLU A 204 -21.21 -15.55 -33.08
C GLU A 204 -21.37 -15.11 -31.61
N GLN A 205 -20.56 -14.15 -31.15
CA GLN A 205 -20.64 -13.59 -29.81
C GLN A 205 -22.00 -12.92 -29.53
N ALA A 206 -22.62 -12.30 -30.54
CA ALA A 206 -23.97 -11.73 -30.41
C ALA A 206 -25.03 -12.83 -30.23
N TYR A 207 -24.91 -13.98 -30.91
CA TYR A 207 -25.78 -15.14 -30.70
C TYR A 207 -25.60 -15.74 -29.30
N GLU A 208 -24.36 -15.91 -28.84
CA GLU A 208 -24.06 -16.38 -27.48
C GLU A 208 -24.64 -15.43 -26.41
N THR A 209 -24.44 -14.12 -26.59
CA THR A 209 -24.96 -13.10 -25.67
C THR A 209 -26.48 -13.12 -25.60
N ARG A 210 -27.16 -13.33 -26.74
CA ARG A 210 -28.63 -13.45 -26.78
C ARG A 210 -29.12 -14.66 -25.98
N GLU A 211 -28.45 -15.81 -26.09
CA GLU A 211 -28.80 -17.00 -25.30
C GLU A 211 -28.56 -16.76 -23.81
N GLU A 212 -27.41 -16.18 -23.46
CA GLU A 212 -27.02 -15.88 -22.08
C GLU A 212 -27.99 -14.87 -21.42
N MET A 213 -28.43 -13.82 -22.13
CA MET A 213 -29.47 -12.91 -21.62
C MET A 213 -30.80 -13.65 -21.31
N GLY A 214 -31.14 -14.66 -22.11
CA GLY A 214 -32.27 -15.55 -21.86
C GLY A 214 -32.09 -16.34 -20.55
N ARG A 215 -30.90 -16.91 -20.32
CA ARG A 215 -30.57 -17.63 -19.08
C ARG A 215 -30.56 -16.71 -17.87
N GLN A 216 -29.97 -15.52 -17.98
CA GLN A 216 -29.92 -14.52 -16.91
C GLN A 216 -31.33 -14.08 -16.49
N ARG A 217 -32.26 -13.92 -17.43
CA ARG A 217 -33.67 -13.64 -17.11
C ARG A 217 -34.27 -14.70 -16.20
N SER A 218 -34.02 -15.98 -16.46
CA SER A 218 -34.47 -17.08 -15.57
C SER A 218 -33.86 -16.98 -14.17
N THR A 219 -32.57 -16.66 -14.09
CA THR A 219 -31.87 -16.48 -12.81
C THR A 219 -32.41 -15.29 -12.02
N ILE A 220 -32.67 -14.15 -12.67
CA ILE A 220 -33.26 -12.96 -12.03
C ILE A 220 -34.66 -13.28 -11.49
N LEU A 221 -35.49 -14.01 -12.26
CA LEU A 221 -36.80 -14.46 -11.79
C LEU A 221 -36.69 -15.36 -10.55
N LYS A 222 -35.72 -16.28 -10.52
CA LYS A 222 -35.44 -17.13 -9.35
C LYS A 222 -34.97 -16.32 -8.14
N ILE A 223 -34.14 -15.29 -8.35
CA ILE A 223 -33.67 -14.39 -7.28
C ILE A 223 -34.85 -13.59 -6.73
N ASN A 224 -35.70 -13.03 -7.60
CA ASN A 224 -36.91 -12.31 -7.19
C ASN A 224 -37.83 -13.22 -6.34
N ALA A 225 -38.03 -14.47 -6.77
CA ALA A 225 -38.79 -15.46 -6.00
C ALA A 225 -38.14 -15.86 -4.65
N ARG A 226 -36.82 -15.77 -4.51
CA ARG A 226 -36.13 -15.95 -3.22
C ARG A 226 -36.25 -14.71 -2.33
N MET A 227 -36.10 -13.52 -2.91
CA MET A 227 -36.25 -12.25 -2.19
C MET A 227 -37.67 -12.11 -1.64
N SER A 228 -38.70 -12.44 -2.43
CA SER A 228 -40.09 -12.50 -1.98
C SER A 228 -40.30 -13.48 -0.81
N ARG A 229 -39.55 -14.60 -0.76
CA ARG A 229 -39.57 -15.52 0.38
C ARG A 229 -38.89 -14.94 1.61
N LEU A 230 -37.77 -14.21 1.45
CA LEU A 230 -37.11 -13.52 2.56
C LEU A 230 -37.97 -12.38 3.12
N THR A 231 -38.67 -11.62 2.28
CA THR A 231 -39.62 -10.60 2.73
C THR A 231 -40.76 -11.18 3.55
N ASN A 232 -41.18 -12.42 3.26
CA ASN A 232 -42.19 -13.13 4.05
C ASN A 232 -41.63 -13.70 5.38
N LEU A 233 -40.31 -13.83 5.53
CA LEU A 233 -39.65 -14.32 6.76
C LEU A 233 -39.27 -13.20 7.74
N PHE A 234 -39.02 -11.98 7.25
CA PHE A 234 -38.69 -10.84 8.11
C PHE A 234 -39.73 -10.51 9.21
N PRO A 235 -41.06 -10.63 8.99
CA PRO A 235 -42.05 -10.45 10.05
C PRO A 235 -41.90 -11.46 11.21
N ALA A 236 -41.51 -12.70 10.91
CA ALA A 236 -41.31 -13.75 11.91
C ALA A 236 -40.04 -13.50 12.76
N LEU A 237 -38.98 -12.98 12.14
CA LEU A 237 -37.77 -12.59 12.85
C LEU A 237 -37.97 -11.36 13.76
N ASN A 238 -38.84 -10.42 13.37
CA ASN A 238 -39.18 -9.28 14.22
C ASN A 238 -39.93 -9.68 15.51
N SER A 239 -40.72 -10.76 15.47
CA SER A 239 -41.33 -11.35 16.67
C SER A 239 -40.28 -11.96 17.62
N LEU A 240 -39.25 -12.60 17.05
CA LEU A 240 -38.17 -13.24 17.82
C LEU A 240 -37.23 -12.22 18.47
N ILE A 241 -36.87 -11.15 17.75
CA ILE A 241 -36.03 -10.06 18.28
C ILE A 241 -36.74 -9.28 19.39
N GLY A 242 -38.07 -9.09 19.27
CA GLY A 242 -38.90 -8.49 20.31
C GLY A 242 -38.88 -9.28 21.61
N ARG A 243 -38.98 -10.61 21.54
CA ARG A 243 -38.96 -11.49 22.73
C ARG A 243 -37.59 -11.47 23.44
N ILE A 244 -36.49 -11.31 22.71
CA ILE A 244 -35.14 -11.19 23.29
C ILE A 244 -34.95 -9.87 24.04
N ASN A 245 -35.45 -8.75 23.50
CA ASN A 245 -35.24 -7.44 24.14
C ASN A 245 -36.07 -7.28 25.43
N THR A 246 -37.22 -7.96 25.54
CA THR A 246 -38.07 -7.90 26.75
C THR A 246 -37.47 -8.55 28.00
N ARG A 247 -36.50 -9.47 27.88
CA ARG A 247 -35.80 -10.04 29.04
C ARG A 247 -34.78 -9.05 29.62
N LYS A 248 -33.99 -8.40 28.76
CA LYS A 248 -32.99 -7.39 29.16
C LYS A 248 -33.60 -6.14 29.80
N THR A 249 -34.81 -5.75 29.39
CA THR A 249 -35.50 -4.61 30.00
C THR A 249 -36.02 -4.92 31.41
N ARG A 250 -36.46 -6.15 31.67
CA ARG A 250 -36.90 -6.57 33.02
C ARG A 250 -35.77 -6.52 34.04
N ASP A 251 -34.60 -7.06 33.71
CA ASP A 251 -33.45 -7.09 34.63
C ASP A 251 -32.97 -5.66 34.98
N LYS A 252 -32.99 -4.74 34.01
CA LYS A 252 -32.67 -3.32 34.24
C LYS A 252 -33.70 -2.63 35.15
N ILE A 253 -34.99 -2.93 34.98
CA ILE A 253 -36.05 -2.39 35.84
C ILE A 253 -35.88 -2.88 37.27
N ILE A 254 -35.59 -4.16 37.47
CA ILE A 254 -35.35 -4.74 38.79
C ILE A 254 -34.15 -4.07 39.46
N LEU A 255 -33.02 -3.98 38.75
CA LEU A 255 -31.80 -3.35 39.27
C LEU A 255 -32.02 -1.89 39.67
N ALA A 256 -32.66 -1.09 38.81
CA ALA A 256 -32.99 0.30 39.09
C ALA A 256 -33.94 0.44 40.28
N GLY A 257 -34.90 -0.49 40.43
CA GLY A 257 -35.81 -0.55 41.57
C GLY A 257 -35.08 -0.76 42.90
N THR A 258 -34.16 -1.74 42.96
CA THR A 258 -33.34 -1.99 44.16
C THR A 258 -32.48 -0.79 44.54
N ILE A 259 -31.84 -0.13 43.57
CA ILE A 259 -31.02 1.05 43.84
C ILE A 259 -31.86 2.19 44.41
N SER A 260 -33.03 2.46 43.81
CA SER A 260 -33.97 3.48 44.29
C SER A 260 -34.43 3.20 45.72
N PHE A 261 -34.76 1.94 46.03
CA PHE A 261 -35.17 1.52 47.38
C PHE A 261 -34.07 1.71 48.41
N CYS A 262 -32.82 1.35 48.09
CA CYS A 262 -31.68 1.56 48.98
C CYS A 262 -31.43 3.06 49.26
N ILE A 263 -31.58 3.92 48.25
CA ILE A 263 -31.43 5.38 48.41
C ILE A 263 -32.52 5.94 49.33
N ILE A 264 -33.77 5.51 49.17
CA ILE A 264 -34.91 5.94 50.00
C ILE A 264 -34.68 5.53 51.47
N LEU A 265 -34.25 4.29 51.71
CA LEU A 265 -33.95 3.82 53.08
C LEU A 265 -32.82 4.62 53.73
N LEU A 266 -31.75 4.91 52.99
CA LEU A 266 -30.65 5.75 53.48
C LEU A 266 -31.13 7.15 53.86
N PHE A 267 -31.98 7.75 53.02
CA PHE A 267 -32.55 9.07 53.30
C PHE A 267 -33.42 9.06 54.56
N TRP A 268 -34.25 8.04 54.73
CA TRP A 268 -35.11 7.89 55.91
C TRP A 268 -34.30 7.68 57.20
N TYR A 269 -33.24 6.87 57.14
CA TYR A 269 -32.33 6.64 58.25
C TYR A 269 -31.61 7.91 58.70
N ILE A 270 -31.08 8.70 57.74
CA ILE A 270 -30.41 9.96 58.04
C ILE A 270 -31.38 10.96 58.68
N ASN A 271 -32.60 11.07 58.18
CA ASN A 271 -33.60 12.01 58.70
C ASN A 271 -34.19 11.60 60.05
N SER A 272 -34.20 10.31 60.39
CA SER A 272 -34.66 9.82 61.70
C SER A 272 -33.57 9.87 62.79
N GLY A 273 -32.31 10.08 62.41
CA GLY A 273 -31.14 10.11 63.29
C GLY A 273 -30.73 11.50 63.78
N SER A 274 -31.50 12.55 63.45
CA SER A 274 -31.36 13.92 63.97
C SER A 274 -32.49 14.24 64.95
#